data_AF-A0A271KK78-F1
#
_entry.id   AF-A0A271KK78-F1
#
_cell.length_a   1.000
_cell.length_b   1.000
_cell.length_c   1.000
_cell.angle_alpha   90.00
_cell.angle_beta   90.00
_cell.angle_gamma   90.00
#
_symmetry.space_group_name_H-M   'P 1'
#
loop_
_entity.id
_entity.type
_entity.pdbx_description
1 polymer ?
#
loop_
_entity_poly.entity_id
_entity_poly.type
_entity_poly.pdbx_seq_one_letter_code
_entity_poly.pdbx_strand_id
1 'polypeptide(L)' 'MEFLDLELARARQRLSRAELSLRRANEMLDEDCGVGINIALCSRIRAAQRRVAEARLRLMKIDPTSADGFRTG' A
#
# COMPACT_ATOMS: atom_id res chain seq x y z
N MET A 1 -5.84 19.26 18.55
CA MET A 1 -4.89 18.14 18.64
C MET A 1 -5.57 16.84 18.23
N GLU A 2 -6.75 16.52 18.78
CA GLU A 2 -7.51 15.29 18.47
C GLU A 2 -7.84 15.03 16.99
N PHE A 3 -8.05 16.07 16.17
CA PHE A 3 -8.32 15.91 14.73
C PHE A 3 -7.12 15.33 13.96
N LEU A 4 -5.90 15.76 14.31
CA LEU A 4 -4.67 15.27 13.67
C LEU A 4 -4.39 13.82 14.07
N ASP A 5 -4.64 13.46 15.34
CA ASP A 5 -4.49 12.11 15.84
C ASP A 5 -5.47 11.14 15.16
N LEU A 6 -6.71 11.57 14.94
CA LEU A 6 -7.71 10.80 14.22
C LEU A 6 -7.33 10.57 12.75
N GLU A 7 -6.87 11.62 12.06
CA GLU A 7 -6.42 11.50 10.67
C GLU A 7 -5.17 10.59 10.55
N LEU A 8 -4.24 10.67 11.51
CA LEU A 8 -3.07 9.79 11.58
C LEU A 8 -3.49 8.33 11.78
N ALA A 9 -4.38 8.05 12.73
CA ALA A 9 -4.90 6.70 12.98
C ALA A 9 -5.58 6.13 11.73
N ARG A 10 -6.35 6.97 11.03
CA ARG A 10 -7.03 6.61 9.79
C ARG A 10 -6.07 6.33 8.64
N ALA A 11 -4.98 7.10 8.53
CA ALA A 11 -3.93 6.87 7.55
C ALA A 11 -3.21 5.54 7.81
N ARG A 12 -2.85 5.24 9.06
CA ARG A 12 -2.21 3.98 9.47
C ARG A 12 -3.08 2.76 9.18
N GLN A 13 -4.37 2.84 9.49
CA GLN A 13 -5.32 1.75 9.20
C GLN A 13 -5.42 1.48 7.69
N ARG A 14 -5.47 2.54 6.86
CA ARG A 14 -5.52 2.41 5.40
C ARG A 14 -4.23 1.80 4.84
N LEU A 15 -3.08 2.19 5.35
CA LEU A 15 -1.78 1.63 4.95
C LEU A 15 -1.73 0.13 5.26
N SER A 16 -2.03 -0.26 6.49
CA SER A 16 -2.02 -1.66 6.93
C SER A 16 -2.93 -2.54 6.06
N ARG A 17 -4.11 -2.03 5.70
CA ARG A 17 -5.05 -2.74 4.82
C ARG A 17 -4.54 -2.86 3.39
N ALA A 18 -3.86 -1.84 2.87
CA ALA A 18 -3.27 -1.86 1.53
C ALA A 18 -2.11 -2.86 1.44
N GLU A 19 -1.26 -2.90 2.47
CA GLU A 19 -0.14 -3.85 2.56
C GLU A 19 -0.62 -5.29 2.63
N LEU A 20 -1.63 -5.58 3.46
CA LEU A 20 -2.23 -6.91 3.52
C LEU A 20 -2.83 -7.34 2.17
N SER A 21 -3.49 -6.41 1.47
CA SER A 21 -4.05 -6.69 0.14
C SER A 21 -2.96 -6.95 -0.90
N LEU A 22 -1.83 -6.26 -0.81
CA LEU A 22 -0.69 -6.45 -1.71
C LEU A 22 -0.03 -7.80 -1.46
N ARG A 23 0.20 -8.15 -0.19
CA ARG A 23 0.77 -9.45 0.20
C ARG A 23 -0.07 -10.60 -0.34
N ARG A 24 -1.39 -10.56 -0.16
CA ARG A 24 -2.31 -11.58 -0.71
C ARG A 24 -2.26 -11.65 -2.23
N ALA A 25 -2.15 -10.51 -2.91
CA ALA A 25 -2.04 -10.49 -4.37
C ALA A 25 -0.72 -11.11 -4.86
N ASN A 26 0.36 -10.96 -4.10
CA ASN A 26 1.65 -11.60 -4.39
C ASN A 26 1.63 -13.10 -4.07
N GLU A 27 1.02 -13.52 -2.96
CA GLU A 27 0.86 -14.96 -2.64
C GLU A 27 0.07 -15.69 -3.76
N MET A 28 -0.93 -15.04 -4.36
CA MET A 28 -1.65 -15.57 -5.54
C MET A 28 -0.81 -15.62 -6.83
N LEU A 29 0.34 -14.95 -6.90
CA LEU A 29 1.30 -15.07 -8.01
C LEU A 29 2.24 -16.26 -7.82
N ASP A 30 2.52 -16.64 -6.57
CA ASP A 30 3.42 -17.76 -6.23
C ASP A 30 2.71 -19.12 -6.32
N GLU A 31 1.37 -19.16 -6.18
CA GLU A 31 0.55 -20.33 -6.50
C GLU A 31 0.33 -20.41 -8.01
N ASP A 32 1.06 -21.29 -8.71
CA ASP A 32 1.08 -21.56 -10.17
C ASP A 32 -0.28 -21.42 -10.91
N CYS A 33 -0.72 -20.18 -11.13
CA CYS A 33 -1.98 -19.84 -11.77
C CYS A 33 -1.71 -19.32 -13.18
N GLY A 34 -1.99 -20.17 -14.17
CA GLY A 34 -1.73 -19.95 -15.59
C GLY A 34 -2.06 -18.56 -16.15
N VAL A 35 -1.31 -18.22 -17.21
CA VAL A 35 -1.15 -16.94 -17.93
C VAL A 35 -2.40 -16.04 -18.08
N GLY A 36 -3.63 -16.57 -18.02
CA GLY A 36 -4.88 -15.79 -18.04
C GLY A 36 -5.21 -15.05 -16.72
N ILE A 37 -4.84 -15.62 -15.56
CA ILE A 37 -5.00 -14.97 -14.25
C ILE A 37 -4.03 -13.78 -14.11
N ASN A 38 -2.91 -13.84 -14.83
CA ASN A 38 -1.81 -12.89 -14.75
C ASN A 38 -2.18 -11.46 -15.20
N ILE A 39 -2.99 -11.25 -16.24
CA ILE A 39 -3.29 -9.87 -16.73
C ILE A 39 -4.24 -9.11 -15.80
N ALA A 40 -5.30 -9.76 -15.34
CA ALA A 40 -6.25 -9.16 -14.40
C ALA A 40 -5.60 -8.94 -13.02
N LEU A 41 -4.77 -9.88 -12.57
CA LEU A 41 -4.00 -9.78 -11.33
C LEU A 41 -2.93 -8.68 -11.42
N CYS A 42 -2.13 -8.63 -12.50
CA CYS A 42 -1.19 -7.55 -12.77
C CYS A 42 -1.88 -6.17 -12.77
N SER A 43 -3.09 -6.08 -13.33
CA SER A 43 -3.85 -4.83 -13.32
C SER A 43 -4.30 -4.43 -11.91
N ARG A 44 -4.69 -5.39 -11.06
CA ARG A 44 -4.97 -5.16 -9.64
C ARG A 44 -3.72 -4.74 -8.87
N ILE A 45 -2.58 -5.39 -9.10
CA ILE A 45 -1.31 -5.06 -8.46
C ILE A 45 -0.88 -3.64 -8.84
N ARG A 46 -0.92 -3.28 -10.12
CA ARG A 46 -0.63 -1.90 -10.56
C ARG A 46 -1.58 -0.87 -9.95
N ALA A 47 -2.86 -1.19 -9.79
CA ALA A 47 -3.82 -0.32 -9.11
C ALA A 47 -3.48 -0.17 -7.61
N ALA A 48 -3.09 -1.26 -6.95
CA ALA A 48 -2.67 -1.25 -5.54
C ALA A 48 -1.38 -0.44 -5.34
N GLN A 49 -0.37 -0.64 -6.18
CA GLN A 49 0.89 0.11 -6.16
C GLN A 49 0.65 1.62 -6.29
N ARG A 50 -0.21 2.05 -7.21
CA ARG A 50 -0.58 3.47 -7.36
C ARG A 50 -1.22 4.03 -6.09
N ARG A 51 -2.16 3.29 -5.49
CA ARG A 51 -2.80 3.70 -4.22
C ARG A 51 -1.80 3.82 -3.07
N VAL A 52 -0.81 2.93 -3.00
CA VAL A 52 0.26 3.00 -1.99
C VAL A 52 1.15 4.23 -2.22
N ALA A 53 1.55 4.50 -3.46
CA ALA A 53 2.36 5.67 -3.80
C ALA A 53 1.62 6.97 -3.43
N GLU A 54 0.33 7.09 -3.76
CA GLU A 54 -0.49 8.23 -3.38
C GLU A 54 -0.62 8.38 -1.87
N ALA A 55 -0.83 7.27 -1.15
CA ALA A 55 -0.93 7.27 0.31
C ALA A 55 0.38 7.72 0.97
N ARG A 56 1.53 7.26 0.48
CA ARG A 56 2.86 7.69 0.94
C ARG A 56 3.08 9.16 0.70
N LEU A 57 2.72 9.66 -0.48
CA LEU A 57 2.85 11.07 -0.83
C LEU A 57 1.97 11.95 0.08
N ARG A 58 0.77 11.49 0.43
CA ARG A 58 -0.08 12.18 1.40
C ARG A 58 0.49 12.13 2.81
N LEU A 59 1.03 10.98 3.23
CA LEU A 59 1.66 10.84 4.54
C LEU A 59 2.85 11.78 4.68
N MET A 60 3.72 11.85 3.66
CA MET A 60 4.89 12.74 3.65
C MET A 60 4.51 14.23 3.71
N LYS A 61 3.32 14.61 3.21
CA LYS A 61 2.79 15.98 3.33
C LYS A 61 2.27 16.30 4.73
N ILE A 62 1.80 15.29 5.47
CA ILE A 62 1.24 15.44 6.83
C ILE A 62 2.36 15.32 7.87
N ASP A 63 3.31 14.41 7.65
CA ASP A 63 4.44 14.12 8.52
C ASP A 63 5.72 13.93 7.67
N PRO A 64 6.49 15.00 7.45
CA PRO A 64 7.70 14.96 6.62
C PRO A 64 8.84 14.15 7.26
N THR A 65 8.79 13.90 8.58
CA THR A 65 9.76 13.08 9.32
C THR A 65 9.58 11.58 9.11
N SER A 66 8.42 11.13 8.60
CA SER A 66 8.14 9.71 8.33
C SER A 66 8.86 9.14 7.10
N ALA A 67 9.53 9.96 6.27
CA ALA A 67 10.17 9.53 5.02
C ALA A 67 11.52 8.82 5.21
N ASP A 68 12.13 8.89 6.40
CA ASP A 68 13.49 8.40 6.63
C ASP A 68 13.57 6.88 6.86
N GLY A 69 12.44 6.22 7.13
CA GLY A 69 12.39 4.80 7.46
C GLY A 69 12.26 3.81 6.29
N PHE A 70 12.17 4.27 5.03
CA PHE A 70 11.86 3.39 3.88
C PHE A 70 13.03 3.16 2.90
N ARG A 71 14.28 3.41 3.33
CA ARG A 71 15.49 3.25 2.49
C ARG A 71 16.35 2.02 2.79
N THR A 72 15.88 1.07 3.60
CA THR A 72 16.59 -0.20 3.81
C THR A 72 15.65 -1.38 3.64
N GLY A 73 15.91 -2.18 2.61
CA GLY A 73 15.17 -3.39 2.24
C GLY A 73 15.20 -3.61 0.73
#